data_AF-A0A929ZE07-F1
#
_entry.id   AF-A0A929ZE07-F1
#
_cell.length_a   1.000
_cell.length_b   1.000
_cell.length_c   1.000
_cell.angle_alpha   90.00
_cell.angle_beta   90.00
_cell.angle_gamma   90.00
#
_symmetry.space_group_name_H-M   'P 1'
#
loop_
_entity.id
_entity.type
_entity.pdbx_description
1 polymer ?
#
loop_
_entity_poly.entity_id
_entity_poly.type
_entity_poly.pdbx_seq_one_letter_code
_entity_poly.pdbx_strand_id
1 'polypeptide(L)'
;MRYFKILCILAFGILLASCHEISSGTIIDKHIEEPTMVLMPISSGKTTVLVPMKTDRKYFITVKGKSGNKTIEEDFKVSKKDFEHFKIGDNFKTD
;
A
#
# COMPACT_ATOMS: atom_id res chain seq x y z
N MET A 1 -0.54 34.35 -6.28
CA MET A 1 -0.84 33.29 -5.28
C MET A 1 -1.89 32.26 -5.73
N ARG A 2 -2.87 32.60 -6.58
CA ARG A 2 -3.92 31.65 -7.04
C ARG A 2 -3.37 30.45 -7.83
N TYR A 3 -2.36 30.68 -8.68
CA TYR A 3 -1.72 29.63 -9.49
C TYR A 3 -0.80 28.70 -8.68
N PHE A 4 -0.11 29.23 -7.66
CA PHE A 4 0.78 28.43 -6.80
C PHE A 4 0.00 27.37 -6.00
N LYS A 5 -1.22 27.71 -5.56
CA LYS A 5 -2.14 26.75 -4.92
C LYS A 5 -2.54 25.60 -5.85
N ILE A 6 -2.83 25.89 -7.12
CA ILE A 6 -3.25 24.87 -8.10
C ILE A 6 -2.05 23.96 -8.47
N LEU A 7 -0.87 24.55 -8.63
CA LEU A 7 0.37 23.81 -8.88
C LEU A 7 0.72 22.86 -7.74
N CYS A 8 0.55 23.28 -6.48
CA CYS A 8 0.76 22.43 -5.32
C CYS A 8 -0.26 21.28 -5.24
N ILE A 9 -1.53 21.52 -5.57
CA ILE A 9 -2.56 20.47 -5.56
C ILE A 9 -2.26 19.41 -6.63
N LEU A 10 -1.83 19.84 -7.82
CA LEU A 10 -1.45 18.93 -8.90
C LEU A 10 -0.18 18.13 -8.55
N ALA A 11 0.80 18.77 -7.92
CA ALA A 11 2.04 18.11 -7.49
C ALA A 11 1.82 17.10 -6.36
N PHE A 12 0.92 17.39 -5.41
CA PHE A 12 0.59 16.46 -4.31
C PHE A 12 -0.22 15.24 -4.78
N GLY A 13 -1.03 15.38 -5.83
CA GLY A 13 -1.77 14.24 -6.40
C GLY A 13 -0.87 13.12 -6.94
N ILE A 14 0.34 13.45 -7.39
CA ILE A 14 1.31 12.48 -7.93
C ILE A 14 2.02 11.72 -6.79
N LEU A 15 2.15 12.32 -5.61
CA LEU A 15 2.95 11.78 -4.49
C LEU A 15 2.22 10.73 -3.63
N LEU A 16 0.90 10.59 -3.76
CA LEU A 16 0.10 9.70 -2.90
C LEU A 16 -0.17 8.32 -3.49
N ALA A 17 0.21 8.07 -4.75
CA ALA A 17 0.16 6.72 -5.30
C ALA A 17 1.36 5.93 -4.74
N SER A 18 1.10 4.80 -4.09
CA SER A 18 2.15 3.81 -3.84
C SER A 18 2.64 3.32 -5.19
N CYS A 19 3.69 3.96 -5.70
CA CYS A 19 4.28 3.62 -6.98
C CYS A 19 5.14 2.38 -6.75
N HIS A 20 4.57 1.21 -7.04
CA HIS A 20 5.33 -0.02 -7.15
C HIS A 20 6.32 0.12 -8.31
N GLU A 21 7.59 -0.21 -8.08
CA GLU A 21 8.58 -0.13 -9.16
C GLU A 21 8.46 -1.31 -10.13
N ILE A 22 7.86 -2.42 -9.68
CA ILE A 22 7.57 -3.58 -10.53
C ILE A 22 6.11 -3.61 -10.97
N SER A 23 5.90 -3.83 -12.25
CA SER A 23 4.58 -4.07 -12.85
C SER A 23 4.26 -5.54 -13.02
N SER A 24 5.26 -6.43 -12.91
CA SER A 24 5.09 -7.87 -13.01
C SER A 24 6.27 -8.62 -12.41
N GLY A 25 6.04 -9.89 -12.08
CA GLY A 25 7.06 -10.76 -11.51
C GLY A 25 6.50 -12.11 -11.10
N THR A 26 7.25 -12.84 -10.28
CA THR A 26 6.83 -14.12 -9.70
C THR A 26 6.56 -13.94 -8.22
N ILE A 27 5.44 -14.50 -7.74
CA ILE A 27 5.11 -14.50 -6.32
C ILE A 27 6.10 -15.42 -5.59
N ILE A 28 6.86 -14.88 -4.65
CA ILE A 28 7.87 -15.64 -3.88
C ILE A 28 7.44 -15.92 -2.44
N ASP A 29 6.56 -15.09 -1.89
CA ASP A 29 6.06 -15.24 -0.52
C ASP A 29 4.64 -14.67 -0.37
N LYS A 30 3.98 -15.08 0.73
CA LYS A 30 2.64 -14.65 1.11
C LYS A 30 2.57 -14.48 2.62
N HIS A 31 2.17 -13.29 3.07
CA HIS A 31 2.02 -13.03 4.50
C HIS A 31 0.80 -12.16 4.82
N ILE A 32 0.40 -12.20 6.10
CA ILE A 32 -0.76 -11.50 6.64
C ILE A 32 -0.28 -10.56 7.74
N GLU A 33 -0.68 -9.30 7.66
CA GLU A 33 -0.49 -8.34 8.74
C GLU A 33 -1.75 -8.38 9.63
N GLU A 34 -1.59 -8.87 10.86
CA GLU A 34 -2.69 -8.99 11.81
C GLU A 34 -3.14 -7.62 12.33
N PRO A 35 -4.46 -7.43 12.59
CA PRO A 35 -4.99 -6.22 13.21
C PRO A 35 -4.30 -5.86 14.53
N THR A 36 -3.92 -4.59 14.66
CA THR A 36 -3.35 -3.99 15.86
C THR A 36 -4.25 -2.88 16.39
N MET A 37 -4.10 -2.53 17.66
CA MET A 37 -4.79 -1.38 18.25
C MET A 37 -3.94 -0.13 18.05
N VAL A 38 -4.52 0.91 17.48
CA VAL A 38 -3.90 2.22 17.33
C VAL A 38 -4.75 3.29 18.00
N LEU A 39 -4.09 4.33 18.52
CA LEU A 39 -4.78 5.49 19.10
C LEU A 39 -4.93 6.56 18.02
N MET A 40 -6.13 6.73 17.49
CA MET A 40 -6.40 7.76 16.50
C MET A 40 -6.75 9.09 17.19
N PRO A 41 -6.06 10.19 16.85
CA PRO A 41 -6.41 11.50 17.39
C PRO A 41 -7.64 12.04 16.65
N ILE A 42 -8.68 12.36 17.42
CA ILE A 42 -9.87 13.06 16.92
C ILE A 42 -9.89 14.44 17.56
N SER A 43 -9.72 15.47 16.72
CA SER A 43 -9.73 16.86 17.15
C SER A 43 -11.06 17.53 16.84
N SER A 44 -11.61 18.23 17.84
CA SER A 44 -12.75 19.14 17.67
C SER A 44 -12.44 20.47 18.36
N GLY A 45 -12.28 21.52 17.55
CA GLY A 45 -11.81 22.81 18.04
C GLY A 45 -10.41 22.73 18.65
N LYS A 46 -10.29 23.06 19.95
CA LYS A 46 -9.03 23.03 20.71
C LYS A 46 -8.80 21.71 21.46
N THR A 47 -9.75 20.79 21.41
CA THR A 47 -9.70 19.53 22.16
C THR A 47 -9.33 18.40 21.22
N THR A 48 -8.38 17.55 21.65
CA THR A 48 -8.03 16.30 20.96
C THR A 48 -8.27 15.15 21.92
N VAL A 49 -9.02 14.15 21.46
CA VAL A 49 -9.26 12.90 22.18
C VAL A 49 -8.58 11.76 21.42
N LEU A 50 -7.88 10.89 22.13
CA LEU A 50 -7.31 9.67 21.54
C LEU A 50 -8.34 8.55 21.65
N VAL A 51 -8.78 8.05 20.49
CA VAL A 51 -9.75 6.95 20.43
C VAL A 51 -9.02 5.67 20.01
N PRO A 52 -9.11 4.58 20.80
CA PRO A 52 -8.58 3.29 20.38
C PRO A 52 -9.39 2.75 19.21
N MET A 53 -8.71 2.48 18.10
CA MET A 53 -9.28 1.90 16.90
C MET A 53 -8.46 0.69 16.48
N LYS A 54 -9.14 -0.37 16.03
CA LYS A 54 -8.51 -1.58 15.50
C LYS A 54 -8.18 -1.36 14.02
N THR A 55 -6.95 -1.68 13.61
CA THR A 55 -6.56 -1.63 12.20
C THR A 55 -7.17 -2.80 11.43
N ASP A 56 -7.32 -2.64 10.11
CA ASP A 56 -7.79 -3.71 9.26
C ASP A 56 -6.70 -4.77 9.05
N ARG A 57 -7.12 -6.04 8.96
CA ARG A 57 -6.23 -7.13 8.53
C ARG A 57 -5.82 -6.89 7.09
N LYS A 58 -4.52 -6.97 6.79
CA LYS A 58 -4.00 -6.79 5.43
C LYS A 58 -3.37 -8.07 4.93
N TYR A 59 -3.53 -8.32 3.64
CA TYR A 59 -3.03 -9.49 2.93
C TYR A 59 -1.99 -9.01 1.92
N PHE A 60 -0.79 -9.59 1.98
CA PHE A 60 0.33 -9.18 1.14
C PHE A 60 0.89 -10.38 0.38
N ILE A 61 1.24 -10.15 -0.88
CA ILE A 61 2.07 -11.08 -1.65
C ILE A 61 3.40 -10.39 -1.93
N THR A 62 4.50 -11.10 -1.73
CA THR A 62 5.82 -10.59 -2.11
C THR A 62 6.12 -11.05 -3.52
N VAL A 63 6.36 -10.11 -4.41
CA VAL A 63 6.59 -10.34 -5.84
C VAL A 63 8.04 -10.01 -6.16
N LYS A 64 8.72 -10.95 -6.80
CA LYS A 64 10.06 -10.75 -7.35
C LYS A 64 9.98 -10.40 -8.82
N GLY A 65 10.39 -9.19 -9.17
CA GLY A 65 10.30 -8.65 -10.52
C GLY A 65 11.54 -7.89 -10.93
N LYS A 66 11.54 -7.34 -12.15
CA LYS A 66 12.60 -6.46 -12.64
C LYS A 66 12.14 -5.01 -12.65
N SER A 67 12.93 -4.15 -12.00
CA SER A 67 12.85 -2.70 -12.12
C SER A 67 14.13 -2.23 -12.83
N GLY A 68 13.99 -1.88 -14.12
CA GLY A 68 15.12 -1.60 -15.00
C GLY A 68 16.10 -2.78 -15.10
N ASN A 69 17.36 -2.57 -14.71
CA ASN A 69 18.42 -3.59 -14.76
C ASN A 69 18.54 -4.41 -13.46
N LYS A 70 17.74 -4.12 -12.43
CA LYS A 70 17.83 -4.77 -11.12
C LYS A 70 16.63 -5.69 -10.92
N THR A 71 16.86 -6.80 -10.21
CA THR A 71 15.78 -7.62 -9.67
C THR A 71 15.48 -7.15 -8.26
N ILE A 72 14.23 -6.87 -7.97
CA ILE A 72 13.77 -6.41 -6.67
C ILE A 72 12.60 -7.26 -6.19
N GLU A 73 12.32 -7.19 -4.90
CA GLU A 73 11.22 -7.87 -4.23
C GLU A 73 10.35 -6.80 -3.58
N GLU A 74 9.06 -6.79 -3.89
CA GLU A 74 8.09 -5.82 -3.36
C GLU A 74 6.83 -6.49 -2.86
N ASP A 75 6.24 -5.94 -1.80
CA ASP A 75 4.98 -6.41 -1.23
C ASP A 75 3.78 -5.69 -1.84
N PHE A 76 2.87 -6.47 -2.42
CA PHE A 76 1.62 -5.97 -2.96
C PHE A 76 0.48 -6.28 -2.00
N LYS A 77 -0.22 -5.24 -1.55
CA LYS A 77 -1.47 -5.41 -0.80
C LYS A 77 -2.55 -5.93 -1.75
N VAL A 78 -3.10 -7.09 -1.45
CA VAL A 78 -4.16 -7.73 -2.25
C VAL A 78 -5.44 -7.89 -1.43
N SER A 79 -6.54 -8.20 -2.12
CA SER A 79 -7.77 -8.59 -1.43
C SER A 79 -7.60 -9.98 -0.78
N LYS A 80 -8.40 -10.28 0.25
CA LYS A 80 -8.44 -11.62 0.85
C LYS A 80 -8.73 -12.70 -0.20
N LYS A 81 -9.65 -12.40 -1.13
CA LYS A 81 -10.02 -13.33 -2.19
C LYS A 81 -8.80 -13.64 -3.05
N ASP A 82 -8.13 -12.63 -3.59
CA ASP A 82 -6.98 -12.86 -4.48
C ASP A 82 -5.83 -13.54 -3.74
N PHE A 83 -5.61 -13.17 -2.47
CA PHE A 83 -4.64 -13.85 -1.61
C PHE A 83 -4.91 -15.35 -1.50
N GLU A 84 -6.17 -15.79 -1.37
CA GLU A 84 -6.50 -17.23 -1.32
C GLU A 84 -6.27 -17.94 -2.66
N HIS A 85 -6.41 -17.25 -3.78
CA HIS A 85 -6.22 -17.82 -5.12
C HIS A 85 -4.75 -17.87 -5.55
N PHE A 86 -3.95 -16.87 -5.20
CA PHE A 86 -2.54 -16.80 -5.54
C PHE A 86 -1.73 -17.89 -4.87
N LYS A 87 -0.79 -18.47 -5.61
CA LYS A 87 0.20 -19.44 -5.11
C LYS A 87 1.61 -18.91 -5.31
N ILE A 88 2.52 -19.36 -4.44
CA ILE A 88 3.94 -19.11 -4.63
C ILE A 88 4.37 -19.79 -5.93
N GLY A 89 5.08 -19.04 -6.79
CA GLY A 89 5.47 -19.44 -8.14
C GLY A 89 4.54 -18.92 -9.24
N ASP A 90 3.37 -18.37 -8.91
CA ASP A 90 2.49 -17.78 -9.91
C ASP A 90 3.11 -16.49 -10.50
N ASN A 91 2.79 -16.22 -11.77
CA ASN A 91 3.12 -14.95 -12.40
C ASN A 91 2.11 -13.90 -11.94
N PHE A 92 2.62 -12.81 -11.37
CA PHE A 92 1.85 -11.64 -10.98
C PHE A 92 2.07 -10.52 -12.00
N LYS A 93 1.00 -9.79 -12.30
CA LYS A 93 1.05 -8.59 -13.12
C LYS A 93 0.03 -7.59 -12.58
N THR A 94 0.47 -6.35 -12.41
CA THR A 94 -0.40 -5.22 -12.11
C THR A 94 -1.12 -4.79 -13.39
N ASP A 95 -2.42 -4.51 -13.27
CA ASP A 95 -3.26 -4.01 -14.38
C ASP A 95 -2.78 -2.65 -14.94
#